data_AF-A0A254R6Z0-F1
#
_entry.id   AF-A0A254R6Z0-F1
#
_cell.length_a   1.000
_cell.length_b   1.000
_cell.length_c   1.000
_cell.angle_alpha   90.00
_cell.angle_beta   90.00
_cell.angle_gamma   90.00
#
_symmetry.space_group_name_H-M   'P 1'
#
loop_
_entity.id
_entity.type
_entity.pdbx_description
1 polymer ?
#
loop_
_entity_poly.entity_id
_entity_poly.type
_entity_poly.pdbx_seq_one_letter_code
_entity_poly.pdbx_strand_id
1 'polypeptide(L)'
;MLFADTRPRRKPSLTPLIDVVFLLLVFFMLASRFGMENVVPLPLAGGGSDYSGPPRLVDIGPDSLRINGIDTTPEALPQDLAELTETPADTIVLRGRDGADLQRVIGIADGLRAAGFTALVLVE
;
A
#
# COMPACT_ATOMS: atom_id res chain seq x y z
N MET A 1 36.59 63.61 -28.37
CA MET A 1 35.63 62.62 -28.92
C MET A 1 35.73 61.37 -28.06
N LEU A 2 34.70 61.05 -27.26
CA LEU A 2 34.59 59.76 -26.57
C LEU A 2 33.78 58.82 -27.46
N PHE A 3 34.36 57.71 -27.88
CA PHE A 3 33.64 56.62 -28.55
C PHE A 3 32.92 55.79 -27.48
N ALA A 4 31.59 55.70 -27.56
CA ALA A 4 30.83 54.80 -26.72
C ALA A 4 31.04 53.36 -27.22
N ASP A 5 31.67 52.54 -26.38
CA ASP A 5 31.91 51.11 -26.66
C ASP A 5 30.58 50.34 -26.58
N THR A 6 30.08 49.86 -27.73
CA THR A 6 28.85 49.08 -27.79
C THR A 6 29.14 47.65 -27.32
N ARG A 7 28.83 47.37 -26.04
CA ARG A 7 29.03 46.05 -25.45
C ARG A 7 28.25 44.97 -26.24
N PRO A 8 28.91 43.91 -26.75
CA PRO A 8 28.23 42.88 -27.55
C PRO A 8 27.25 42.08 -26.68
N ARG A 9 26.04 41.85 -27.21
CA ARG A 9 25.02 41.01 -26.57
C ARG A 9 25.50 39.57 -26.53
N ARG A 10 25.82 39.05 -25.34
CA ARG A 10 26.14 37.63 -25.14
C ARG A 10 24.92 36.77 -25.44
N LYS A 11 25.07 35.84 -26.39
CA LYS A 11 24.06 34.80 -26.65
C LYS A 11 24.05 33.83 -25.44
N PRO A 12 22.89 33.41 -24.94
CA PRO A 12 22.84 32.40 -23.88
C PRO A 12 23.53 31.12 -24.38
N SER A 13 24.42 30.57 -23.55
CA SER A 13 25.08 29.30 -23.85
C SER A 13 24.06 28.17 -23.74
N LEU A 14 24.15 27.19 -24.65
CA LEU A 14 23.30 26.00 -24.66
C LEU A 14 23.72 24.98 -23.59
N THR A 15 24.99 24.99 -23.18
CA THR A 15 25.55 24.04 -22.22
C THR A 15 24.82 24.06 -20.87
N PRO A 16 24.51 25.23 -20.27
CA PRO A 16 23.68 25.29 -19.06
C PRO A 16 22.23 24.85 -19.27
N LEU A 17 21.68 25.01 -20.48
CA LEU A 17 20.29 24.64 -20.77
C LEU A 17 20.12 23.12 -20.87
N ILE A 18 21.09 22.44 -21.48
CA ILE A 18 21.13 20.97 -21.57
C ILE A 18 21.21 20.35 -20.17
N ASP A 19 22.03 20.93 -19.29
CA ASP A 19 22.23 20.43 -17.92
C ASP A 19 20.94 20.50 -17.11
N VAL A 20 20.21 21.62 -17.17
CA VAL A 20 18.91 21.76 -16.50
C VAL A 20 17.89 20.74 -17.01
N VAL A 21 17.81 20.54 -18.33
CA VAL A 21 16.89 19.54 -18.90
C VAL A 21 17.28 18.11 -18.49
N PHE A 22 18.58 17.79 -18.48
CA PHE A 22 19.07 16.48 -18.07
C PHE A 22 18.79 16.21 -16.58
N LEU A 23 19.05 17.18 -15.72
CA LEU A 23 18.76 17.10 -14.30
C LEU A 23 17.25 16.90 -14.05
N LEU A 24 16.39 17.59 -14.80
CA LEU A 24 14.94 17.41 -14.74
C LEU A 24 14.51 16.00 -15.16
N LEU A 25 15.08 15.44 -16.23
CA LEU A 25 14.77 14.09 -16.68
C LEU A 25 15.20 13.02 -15.67
N VAL A 26 16.39 13.16 -15.06
CA VAL A 26 16.86 12.24 -14.01
C VAL A 26 15.98 12.35 -12.76
N PHE A 27 15.67 13.57 -12.32
CA PHE A 27 14.79 13.79 -11.19
C PHE A 27 13.41 13.19 -11.43
N PHE A 28 12.84 13.39 -12.62
CA PHE A 28 11.55 12.82 -13.00
C PHE A 28 11.58 11.29 -13.05
N MET A 29 12.65 10.70 -13.62
CA MET A 29 12.82 9.24 -13.68
C MET A 29 12.98 8.60 -12.30
N LEU A 30 13.62 9.29 -11.34
CA LEU A 30 13.72 8.83 -9.97
C LEU A 30 12.40 9.01 -9.22
N ALA A 31 11.74 10.17 -9.39
CA ALA A 31 10.47 10.48 -8.77
C ALA A 31 9.35 9.53 -9.24
N SER A 32 9.35 9.12 -10.52
CA SER A 32 8.34 8.21 -11.08
C SER A 32 8.44 6.78 -10.55
N ARG A 33 9.52 6.42 -9.84
CA ARG A 33 9.65 5.12 -9.16
C ARG A 33 9.04 5.13 -7.77
N PHE A 34 8.84 6.31 -7.17
CA PHE A 34 8.10 6.45 -5.92
C PHE A 34 6.60 6.36 -6.25
N GLY A 35 5.94 5.32 -5.75
CA GLY A 35 4.54 5.03 -6.08
C GLY A 35 4.32 3.77 -6.92
N MET A 36 5.35 2.92 -7.11
CA MET A 36 5.09 1.50 -7.40
C MET A 36 4.51 0.87 -6.13
N GLU A 37 3.24 1.16 -5.87
CA GLU A 37 2.45 0.48 -4.86
C GLU A 37 2.43 -1.01 -5.23
N ASN A 38 2.83 -1.86 -4.29
CA ASN A 38 2.58 -3.29 -4.42
C ASN A 38 1.06 -3.46 -4.42
N VAL A 39 0.46 -3.62 -5.61
CA VAL A 39 -0.97 -3.86 -5.75
C VAL A 39 -1.24 -5.26 -5.21
N VAL A 40 -1.68 -5.31 -3.96
CA VAL A 40 -2.20 -6.51 -3.32
C VAL A 40 -3.66 -6.61 -3.76
N PRO A 41 -4.06 -7.53 -4.67
CA PRO A 41 -5.45 -7.67 -5.05
C PRO A 41 -6.22 -8.22 -3.84
N LEU A 42 -6.81 -7.35 -3.05
CA LEU A 42 -7.82 -7.68 -2.07
C LEU A 42 -9.17 -7.35 -2.71
N PRO A 43 -10.04 -8.33 -2.98
CA PRO A 43 -11.41 -8.02 -3.36
C PRO A 43 -12.05 -7.16 -2.27
N LEU A 44 -12.43 -5.93 -2.62
CA LEU A 44 -13.25 -5.06 -1.78
C LEU A 44 -14.69 -5.56 -1.87
N ALA A 45 -15.30 -5.94 -0.76
CA ALA A 45 -16.71 -6.32 -0.74
C ALA A 45 -17.58 -5.05 -0.78
N GLY A 46 -17.89 -4.59 -2.00
CA GLY A 46 -18.87 -3.54 -2.23
C GLY A 46 -20.29 -4.09 -2.10
N GLY A 47 -20.94 -3.82 -0.96
CA GLY A 47 -22.38 -4.03 -0.78
C GLY A 47 -22.82 -5.48 -0.56
N GLY A 48 -23.01 -5.84 0.71
CA GLY A 48 -24.01 -6.83 1.14
C GLY A 48 -24.13 -8.13 0.35
N SER A 49 -23.03 -8.75 -0.08
CA SER A 49 -23.07 -10.14 -0.50
C SER A 49 -23.18 -10.99 0.76
N ASP A 50 -24.33 -11.66 0.96
CA ASP A 50 -24.57 -12.55 2.08
C ASP A 50 -23.45 -13.59 2.19
N TYR A 51 -22.56 -13.38 3.16
CA TYR A 51 -21.54 -14.33 3.51
C TYR A 51 -22.21 -15.50 4.23
N SER A 52 -22.32 -16.64 3.55
CA SER A 52 -22.87 -17.87 4.11
C SER A 52 -21.75 -18.79 4.57
N GLY A 53 -21.30 -18.59 5.82
CA GLY A 53 -20.32 -19.42 6.53
C GLY A 53 -20.10 -18.90 7.95
N PRO A 54 -19.45 -19.65 8.85
CA PRO A 54 -19.07 -19.13 10.17
C PRO A 54 -18.18 -17.89 9.96
N PRO A 55 -18.57 -16.71 10.48
CA PRO A 55 -17.82 -15.47 10.24
C PRO A 55 -16.40 -15.62 10.78
N ARG A 56 -15.42 -15.29 9.94
CA ARG A 56 -14.00 -15.13 10.32
C ARG A 56 -13.64 -13.68 10.08
N LEU A 57 -14.07 -12.85 11.02
CA LEU A 57 -13.81 -11.43 11.01
C LEU A 57 -12.53 -11.14 11.79
N VAL A 58 -11.57 -10.52 11.12
CA VAL A 58 -10.34 -10.00 11.74
C VAL A 58 -10.46 -8.49 11.82
N ASP A 59 -10.70 -7.98 13.03
CA ASP A 59 -10.66 -6.55 13.31
C ASP A 59 -9.22 -6.13 13.62
N ILE A 60 -8.71 -5.18 12.84
CA ILE A 60 -7.32 -4.71 12.90
C ILE A 60 -7.35 -3.26 13.42
N GLY A 61 -6.93 -3.05 14.66
CA GLY A 61 -6.70 -1.73 15.25
C GLY A 61 -5.23 -1.30 15.11
N PRO A 62 -4.88 -0.08 15.55
CA PRO A 62 -3.50 0.42 15.51
C PRO A 62 -2.53 -0.47 16.31
N ASP A 63 -2.98 -0.94 17.48
CA ASP A 63 -2.20 -1.81 18.38
C ASP A 63 -2.94 -3.09 18.79
N SER A 64 -4.21 -3.23 18.40
CA SER A 64 -5.05 -4.38 18.73
C SER A 64 -5.33 -5.23 17.50
N LEU A 65 -5.54 -6.52 17.74
CA LEU A 65 -5.95 -7.48 16.72
C LEU A 65 -6.97 -8.43 17.34
N ARG A 66 -8.10 -8.63 16.66
CA ARG A 66 -9.19 -9.47 17.17
C ARG A 66 -9.71 -10.39 16.10
N ILE A 67 -9.98 -11.64 16.46
CA ILE A 67 -10.76 -12.57 15.64
C ILE A 67 -12.13 -12.72 16.27
N ASN A 68 -13.19 -12.39 15.55
CA ASN A 68 -14.58 -12.51 16.02
C ASN A 68 -14.81 -11.86 17.40
N GLY A 69 -14.10 -10.76 17.68
CA GLY A 69 -14.18 -10.02 18.95
C GLY A 69 -13.27 -10.54 20.07
N ILE A 70 -12.51 -11.61 19.86
CA ILE A 70 -11.55 -12.15 20.82
C ILE A 70 -10.15 -11.61 20.48
N ASP A 71 -9.45 -11.07 21.48
CA ASP A 71 -8.09 -10.55 21.32
C ASP A 71 -7.11 -11.67 20.93
N THR A 72 -6.26 -11.39 19.94
CA THR A 72 -5.19 -12.29 19.45
C THR A 72 -3.93 -11.48 19.15
N THR A 73 -2.83 -12.16 18.83
CA THR A 73 -1.58 -11.54 18.41
C THR A 73 -1.27 -11.88 16.96
N PRO A 74 -0.46 -11.06 16.25
CA PRO A 74 -0.07 -11.34 14.87
C PRO A 74 0.59 -12.72 14.68
N GLU A 75 1.28 -13.22 15.70
CA GLU A 75 1.97 -14.52 15.69
C GLU A 75 0.99 -15.69 15.86
N ALA A 76 -0.06 -15.51 16.66
CA ALA A 76 -1.09 -16.53 16.92
C ALA A 76 -2.19 -16.55 15.83
N LEU A 77 -2.42 -15.40 15.18
CA LEU A 77 -3.47 -15.20 14.18
C LEU A 77 -3.57 -16.31 13.12
N PRO A 78 -2.47 -16.79 12.51
CA PRO A 78 -2.58 -17.85 11.49
C PRO A 78 -3.08 -19.18 12.06
N GLN A 79 -2.67 -19.52 13.28
CA GLN A 79 -3.09 -20.76 13.94
C GLN A 79 -4.55 -20.66 14.38
N ASP A 80 -4.94 -19.54 15.00
CA ASP A 80 -6.32 -19.30 15.42
C ASP A 80 -7.29 -19.34 14.23
N LEU A 81 -6.88 -18.79 13.08
CA LEU A 81 -7.66 -18.87 11.85
C LEU A 81 -7.68 -20.28 11.26
N ALA A 82 -6.58 -21.02 11.33
CA ALA A 82 -6.53 -22.41 10.86
C ALA A 82 -7.52 -23.31 11.61
N GLU A 83 -7.72 -23.10 12.91
CA GLU A 83 -8.73 -23.81 13.71
C GLU A 83 -10.17 -23.46 13.32
N LEU A 84 -10.36 -22.25 12.78
CA LEU A 84 -11.66 -21.75 12.33
C LEU A 84 -11.92 -22.03 10.85
N THR A 85 -10.93 -22.46 10.06
CA THR A 85 -11.06 -22.74 8.62
C THR A 85 -11.03 -24.23 8.31
N GLU A 86 -11.95 -24.69 7.48
CA GLU A 86 -11.91 -26.06 6.94
C GLU A 86 -10.98 -26.14 5.73
N THR A 87 -10.94 -25.08 4.92
CA THR A 87 -10.04 -24.98 3.77
C THR A 87 -9.32 -23.64 3.73
N PRO A 88 -8.12 -23.55 3.14
CA PRO A 88 -7.44 -22.27 2.93
C PRO A 88 -8.15 -21.31 1.94
N ALA A 89 -9.22 -21.78 1.29
CA ALA A 89 -10.10 -21.00 0.42
C ALA A 89 -11.30 -20.41 1.16
N ASP A 90 -11.46 -20.72 2.44
CA ASP A 90 -12.49 -20.13 3.28
C ASP A 90 -12.27 -18.62 3.41
N THR A 91 -13.33 -17.84 3.21
CA THR A 91 -13.19 -16.38 3.22
C THR A 91 -12.90 -15.85 4.62
N ILE A 92 -11.89 -15.00 4.72
CA ILE A 92 -11.53 -14.24 5.90
C ILE A 92 -11.74 -12.76 5.59
N VAL A 93 -12.52 -12.11 6.46
CA VAL A 93 -12.85 -10.69 6.33
C VAL A 93 -11.90 -9.89 7.21
N LEU A 94 -11.07 -9.06 6.59
CA LEU A 94 -10.22 -8.10 7.26
C LEU A 94 -10.97 -6.77 7.35
N ARG A 95 -11.01 -6.17 8.54
CA ARG A 95 -11.61 -4.86 8.76
C ARG A 95 -10.66 -3.95 9.51
N GLY A 96 -10.39 -2.77 8.94
CA GLY A 96 -9.66 -1.72 9.64
C GLY A 96 -10.55 -1.09 10.71
N ARG A 97 -10.03 -0.90 11.93
CA ARG A 97 -10.73 -0.25 13.04
C ARG A 97 -9.89 0.85 13.66
N ASP A 98 -10.57 1.83 14.25
CA ASP A 98 -9.97 2.80 15.16
C ASP A 98 -8.72 3.51 14.61
N GLY A 99 -8.72 3.82 13.30
CA GLY A 99 -7.61 4.52 12.64
C GLY A 99 -6.38 3.65 12.35
N ALA A 100 -6.53 2.33 12.26
CA ALA A 100 -5.45 1.45 11.82
C ALA A 100 -4.87 1.90 10.47
N ASP A 101 -3.55 2.01 10.42
CA ASP A 101 -2.83 2.33 9.18
C ASP A 101 -3.02 1.21 8.15
N LEU A 102 -3.23 1.60 6.90
CA LEU A 102 -3.27 0.69 5.76
C LEU A 102 -2.03 -0.22 5.72
N GLN A 103 -0.85 0.29 6.07
CA GLN A 103 0.38 -0.52 6.12
C GLN A 103 0.26 -1.69 7.10
N ARG A 104 -0.40 -1.49 8.24
CA ARG A 104 -0.64 -2.56 9.23
C ARG A 104 -1.61 -3.59 8.67
N VAL A 105 -2.69 -3.15 8.02
CA VAL A 105 -3.68 -4.05 7.39
C VAL A 105 -3.01 -4.92 6.32
N ILE A 106 -2.18 -4.32 5.46
CA ILE A 106 -1.41 -5.03 4.44
C ILE A 106 -0.44 -6.02 5.08
N GLY A 107 0.30 -5.61 6.12
CA GLY A 107 1.24 -6.51 6.82
C GLY A 107 0.56 -7.74 7.42
N ILE A 108 -0.64 -7.58 7.97
CA ILE A 108 -1.46 -8.71 8.45
C ILE A 108 -1.92 -9.58 7.27
N ALA A 109 -2.42 -8.98 6.19
CA ALA A 109 -2.85 -9.71 5.01
C ALA A 109 -1.72 -10.54 4.37
N ASP A 110 -0.51 -9.97 4.29
CA ASP A 110 0.68 -10.67 3.78
C ASP A 110 1.09 -11.83 4.68
N GLY A 111 1.05 -11.65 6.00
CA GLY A 111 1.29 -12.72 6.98
C GLY A 111 0.32 -13.89 6.81
N LEU A 112 -0.97 -13.60 6.58
CA LEU A 112 -1.98 -14.62 6.32
C LEU A 112 -1.77 -15.32 4.96
N ARG A 113 -1.40 -14.58 3.92
CA ARG A 113 -1.06 -15.20 2.63
C ARG A 113 0.16 -16.11 2.72
N ALA A 114 1.19 -15.70 3.47
CA ALA A 114 2.36 -16.53 3.72
C ALA A 114 2.01 -17.82 4.49
N ALA A 115 0.99 -17.77 5.34
CA ALA A 115 0.44 -18.94 6.04
C ALA A 115 -0.48 -19.81 5.16
N GLY A 116 -0.77 -19.39 3.91
CA GLY A 116 -1.54 -20.16 2.92
C GLY A 116 -2.99 -19.75 2.74
N PHE A 117 -3.48 -18.72 3.44
CA PHE A 117 -4.84 -18.23 3.25
C PHE A 117 -4.98 -17.48 1.92
N THR A 118 -5.96 -17.87 1.12
CA THR A 118 -6.09 -17.37 -0.26
C THR A 118 -7.28 -16.44 -0.48
N ALA A 119 -8.33 -16.56 0.34
CA ALA A 119 -9.56 -15.80 0.22
C ALA A 119 -9.65 -14.68 1.27
N LEU A 120 -8.82 -13.64 1.12
CA LEU A 120 -8.85 -12.47 2.00
C LEU A 120 -9.69 -11.36 1.37
N VAL A 121 -10.66 -10.84 2.11
CA VAL A 121 -11.54 -9.73 1.70
C VAL A 121 -11.33 -8.56 2.65
N LEU A 122 -11.08 -7.37 2.12
CA LEU A 122 -10.98 -6.15 2.94
C LEU A 122 -12.31 -5.42 2.96
N VAL A 123 -12.76 -5.00 4.14
CA VAL A 123 -13.97 -4.20 4.37
C VAL A 123 -13.59 -2.95 5.16
N GLU A 124 -14.20 -1.82 4.78
CA GLU A 124 -14.04 -0.51 5.44
C GLU A 124 -14.66 -0.49 6.84
#